data_AF-A0A429X1S4-F1
#
_entry.id   AF-A0A429X1S4-F1
#
_cell.length_a   1.000
_cell.length_b   1.000
_cell.length_c   1.000
_cell.angle_alpha   90.00
_cell.angle_beta   90.00
_cell.angle_gamma   90.00
#
_symmetry.space_group_name_H-M   'P 1'
#
loop_
_entity.id
_entity.type
_entity.pdbx_description
1 polymer ?
#
loop_
_entity_poly.entity_id
_entity_poly.type
_entity_poly.pdbx_seq_one_letter_code
_entity_poly.pdbx_strand_id
1 'polypeptide(L)'
;MDKTKIIGIVAMVVVLIFAVVALIKGKEEPEVQEEPKKQAEVVKEEPADELPTKIPDKKVTPTVEKDEKKGKKEVENEKERAAEQPTEPDFEDEFIKKFGNEPVDQARITVAKAMAIWVLDETNEVEWQPYATEHFYKKAIEDIQISKDDKKRDISNLEIFATEPKNDNEMRFVIFADWQLLDGVKTVSTQRKMYYADVVKVDDKWLVNEIEGLDRVFSDK
;
A
#
# COMPACT_ATOMS: atom_id res chain seq x y z
N MET A 1 -36.04 1.91 21.16
CA MET A 1 -34.57 2.00 21.16
C MET A 1 -34.18 3.13 22.09
N ASP A 2 -33.32 2.87 23.07
CA ASP A 2 -33.05 3.77 24.19
C ASP A 2 -32.18 4.96 23.75
N LYS A 3 -32.62 6.20 24.02
CA LYS A 3 -31.97 7.42 23.49
C LYS A 3 -30.53 7.59 23.98
N THR A 4 -30.22 7.05 25.15
CA THR A 4 -28.86 6.97 25.73
C THR A 4 -27.92 6.06 24.96
N LYS A 5 -28.42 4.97 24.34
CA LYS A 5 -27.59 4.09 23.50
C LYS A 5 -27.25 4.73 22.15
N ILE A 6 -28.17 5.53 21.60
CA ILE A 6 -27.95 6.25 20.34
C ILE A 6 -26.88 7.35 20.53
N ILE A 7 -26.91 8.08 21.64
CA ILE A 7 -25.90 9.11 21.94
C ILE A 7 -24.51 8.49 22.14
N GLY A 8 -24.42 7.33 22.79
CA GLY A 8 -23.15 6.60 22.96
C GLY A 8 -22.54 6.12 21.64
N ILE A 9 -23.36 5.63 20.71
CA ILE A 9 -22.91 5.18 19.39
C ILE A 9 -22.46 6.38 18.53
N VAL A 10 -23.19 7.50 18.57
CA VAL A 10 -22.82 8.71 17.82
C VAL A 10 -21.52 9.31 18.35
N ALA A 11 -21.31 9.34 19.67
CA ALA A 11 -20.05 9.83 20.25
C ALA A 11 -18.84 8.96 19.86
N MET A 12 -19.02 7.63 19.78
CA MET A 12 -17.95 6.70 19.40
C MET A 12 -17.59 6.81 17.91
N VAL A 13 -18.58 7.01 17.03
CA VAL A 13 -18.35 7.21 15.59
C VAL A 13 -17.63 8.53 15.33
N VAL A 14 -17.96 9.60 16.05
CA VAL A 14 -17.25 10.88 15.94
C VAL A 14 -15.78 10.74 16.38
N VAL A 15 -15.50 10.04 17.48
CA VAL A 15 -14.12 9.81 17.94
C VAL A 15 -13.30 8.99 16.94
N LEU A 16 -13.89 7.98 16.30
CA LEU A 16 -13.21 7.18 15.26
C LEU A 16 -12.92 8.00 14.00
N ILE A 17 -13.84 8.87 13.59
CA ILE A 17 -13.62 9.78 12.45
C ILE A 17 -12.47 10.76 12.75
N PHE A 18 -12.41 11.32 13.96
CA PHE A 18 -11.31 12.20 14.37
C PHE A 18 -9.96 11.48 14.45
N ALA A 19 -9.93 10.22 14.90
CA ALA A 19 -8.69 9.43 14.95
C ALA A 19 -8.10 9.14 13.55
N VAL A 20 -8.96 8.86 12.57
CA VAL A 20 -8.53 8.65 11.17
C VAL A 20 -8.05 9.95 10.54
N VAL A 21 -8.70 11.07 10.83
CA VAL A 21 -8.27 12.40 10.33
C VAL A 21 -6.94 12.84 10.95
N ALA A 22 -6.69 12.51 12.23
CA ALA A 22 -5.43 12.81 12.91
C ALA A 22 -4.24 11.98 12.39
N LEU A 23 -4.47 10.77 11.88
CA LEU A 23 -3.42 9.95 11.27
C LEU A 23 -3.02 10.43 9.86
N ILE A 24 -3.92 11.11 9.14
CA ILE A 24 -3.68 11.59 7.76
C ILE A 24 -3.01 12.97 7.74
N LYS A 25 -3.20 13.79 8.78
CA LYS A 25 -2.51 15.08 8.92
C LYS A 25 -1.37 14.96 9.91
N GLY A 26 -0.14 14.84 9.40
CA GLY A 26 1.06 14.80 10.22
C GLY A 26 1.15 15.97 11.23
N LYS A 27 1.51 15.59 12.47
CA LYS A 27 1.93 16.38 13.65
C LYS A 27 0.85 17.13 14.44
N GLU A 28 0.61 16.66 15.66
CA GLU A 28 1.05 17.27 16.93
C GLU A 28 0.62 16.36 18.09
N GLU A 29 1.55 15.86 18.90
CA GLU A 29 1.25 15.06 20.09
C GLU A 29 0.58 15.94 21.16
N PRO A 30 -0.58 15.55 21.72
CA PRO A 30 -1.11 16.22 22.90
C PRO A 30 -0.28 15.82 24.12
N GLU A 31 0.34 16.82 24.74
CA GLU A 31 1.07 16.75 26.00
C GLU A 31 0.13 16.25 27.12
N VAL A 32 0.30 14.99 27.54
CA VAL A 32 -0.37 14.46 28.74
C VAL A 32 0.56 14.62 29.93
N GLN A 33 0.16 15.50 30.85
CA GLN A 33 0.80 15.66 32.16
C GLN A 33 0.62 14.37 32.98
N GLU A 34 1.72 13.69 33.33
CA GLU A 34 1.72 12.68 34.40
C GLU A 34 2.21 13.31 35.72
N GLU A 35 1.34 13.35 36.72
CA GLU A 35 1.72 13.66 38.10
C GLU A 35 2.51 12.50 38.73
N PRO A 36 3.48 12.79 39.64
CA PRO A 36 4.49 11.84 40.04
C PRO A 36 4.04 10.98 41.23
N LYS A 37 4.45 9.70 41.26
CA LYS A 37 4.63 8.99 42.54
C LYS A 37 5.63 7.82 42.47
N LYS A 38 6.73 8.07 43.19
CA LYS A 38 7.46 7.21 44.13
C LYS A 38 8.29 6.02 43.60
N GLN A 39 9.59 6.27 43.73
CA GLN A 39 10.73 5.35 43.80
C GLN A 39 10.52 4.16 44.74
N ALA A 40 10.88 2.97 44.26
CA ALA A 40 11.87 2.01 44.77
C ALA A 40 11.69 0.75 43.90
N GLU A 41 12.70 0.07 43.36
CA GLU A 41 13.96 -0.31 43.97
C GLU A 41 14.96 -0.69 42.86
N VAL A 42 16.23 -0.40 43.12
CA VAL A 42 17.38 -0.64 42.26
C VAL A 42 17.68 -2.14 42.18
N VAL A 43 17.76 -2.69 40.97
CA VAL A 43 18.56 -3.89 40.70
C VAL A 43 19.51 -3.58 39.54
N LYS A 44 20.81 -3.77 39.82
CA LYS A 44 21.97 -3.45 38.98
C LYS A 44 22.01 -4.27 37.67
N GLU A 45 22.44 -3.56 36.62
CA GLU A 45 23.22 -3.98 35.44
C GLU A 45 24.28 -5.05 35.79
N GLU A 46 24.82 -5.94 34.95
CA GLU A 46 24.86 -6.30 33.51
C GLU A 46 25.68 -7.65 33.48
N PRO A 47 26.10 -8.29 32.35
CA PRO A 47 26.01 -7.91 30.95
C PRO A 47 25.42 -8.99 30.02
N ALA A 48 25.12 -8.54 28.80
CA ALA A 48 24.72 -9.33 27.66
C ALA A 48 25.88 -10.18 27.08
N ASP A 49 25.55 -11.42 26.77
CA ASP A 49 26.26 -12.43 25.98
C ASP A 49 25.10 -13.24 25.33
N GLU A 50 24.96 -13.50 24.03
CA GLU A 50 25.87 -13.56 22.90
C GLU A 50 25.07 -13.27 21.60
N LEU A 51 25.64 -12.46 20.70
CA LEU A 51 25.32 -12.45 19.26
C LEU A 51 26.63 -12.62 18.50
N PRO A 52 26.82 -13.66 17.66
CA PRO A 52 27.98 -13.72 16.79
C PRO A 52 27.74 -12.89 15.53
N THR A 53 28.26 -11.65 15.54
CA THR A 53 28.49 -10.82 14.35
C THR A 53 29.69 -11.38 13.57
N LYS A 54 29.47 -11.89 12.35
CA LYS A 54 30.53 -12.08 11.33
C LYS A 54 29.98 -11.98 9.91
N ILE A 55 30.10 -10.80 9.30
CA ILE A 55 30.44 -10.67 7.87
C ILE A 55 31.50 -9.56 7.78
N PRO A 56 32.72 -9.83 7.25
CA PRO A 56 33.83 -8.90 7.30
C PRO A 56 33.77 -7.81 6.22
N ASP A 57 34.11 -6.59 6.63
CA ASP A 57 34.55 -5.51 5.76
C ASP A 57 35.74 -5.96 4.91
N LYS A 58 35.60 -5.90 3.59
CA LYS A 58 36.74 -5.97 2.67
C LYS A 58 36.82 -4.69 1.85
N LYS A 59 37.41 -3.68 2.48
CA LYS A 59 38.09 -2.56 1.81
C LYS A 59 39.33 -3.15 1.12
N VAL A 60 39.36 -3.14 -0.21
CA VAL A 60 40.61 -3.34 -0.97
C VAL A 60 40.86 -2.07 -1.77
N THR A 61 41.71 -1.20 -1.24
CA THR A 61 42.56 -0.35 -2.06
C THR A 61 43.68 -1.20 -2.66
N PRO A 62 44.13 -0.87 -3.88
CA PRO A 62 45.57 -0.64 -4.03
C PRO A 62 45.88 0.66 -4.79
N THR A 63 46.66 1.46 -4.08
CA THR A 63 47.69 2.44 -4.50
C THR A 63 48.30 2.21 -5.88
N VAL A 64 48.53 3.29 -6.64
CA VAL A 64 49.88 3.72 -7.11
C VAL A 64 49.82 5.21 -7.47
N GLU A 65 50.60 6.03 -6.75
CA GLU A 65 50.96 7.40 -7.16
C GLU A 65 52.02 7.36 -8.28
N LYS A 66 51.89 8.23 -9.30
CA LYS A 66 53.04 9.02 -9.77
C LYS A 66 52.64 10.18 -10.70
N ASP A 67 53.14 11.35 -10.33
CA ASP A 67 53.34 12.57 -11.12
C ASP A 67 53.41 12.39 -12.64
N GLU A 68 52.75 13.29 -13.40
CA GLU A 68 53.43 14.02 -14.48
C GLU A 68 52.68 15.26 -15.00
N LYS A 69 53.50 16.20 -15.48
CA LYS A 69 53.22 17.61 -15.83
C LYS A 69 52.39 17.82 -17.10
N LYS A 70 51.75 19.01 -17.13
CA LYS A 70 51.46 19.91 -18.27
C LYS A 70 51.74 19.39 -19.70
N GLY A 71 50.72 19.44 -20.56
CA GLY A 71 50.89 19.57 -22.02
C GLY A 71 49.55 19.69 -22.78
N LYS A 72 49.30 20.85 -23.40
CA LYS A 72 48.18 21.13 -24.32
C LYS A 72 48.13 20.13 -25.50
N LYS A 73 46.91 19.78 -25.94
CA LYS A 73 46.52 19.68 -27.36
C LYS A 73 44.98 19.63 -27.51
N GLU A 74 44.44 20.55 -28.32
CA GLU A 74 43.07 20.50 -28.88
C GLU A 74 42.97 19.37 -29.90
N VAL A 75 41.88 18.59 -29.86
CA VAL A 75 41.17 17.91 -30.98
C VAL A 75 39.75 17.62 -30.45
N GLU A 76 38.74 18.40 -30.81
CA GLU A 76 37.78 18.19 -31.92
C GLU A 76 36.62 17.22 -31.58
N ASN A 77 35.41 17.76 -31.74
CA ASN A 77 34.08 17.14 -31.73
C ASN A 77 33.94 15.63 -31.52
N GLU A 78 33.22 15.25 -30.47
CA GLU A 78 32.05 14.37 -30.59
C GLU A 78 31.15 14.61 -29.36
N LYS A 79 29.99 15.25 -29.57
CA LYS A 79 28.89 15.19 -28.61
C LYS A 79 28.40 13.75 -28.64
N GLU A 80 28.95 12.91 -27.77
CA GLU A 80 28.27 11.73 -27.26
C GLU A 80 26.92 12.20 -26.72
N ARG A 81 25.88 12.08 -27.54
CA ARG A 81 24.53 11.92 -27.02
C ARG A 81 24.59 10.60 -26.26
N ALA A 82 24.84 10.67 -24.96
CA ALA A 82 24.51 9.59 -24.06
C ALA A 82 23.09 9.17 -24.42
N ALA A 83 22.95 7.97 -24.98
CA ALA A 83 21.65 7.39 -25.23
C ALA A 83 20.96 7.35 -23.88
N GLU A 84 19.93 8.18 -23.69
CA GLU A 84 19.06 8.12 -22.54
C GLU A 84 18.59 6.67 -22.46
N GLN A 85 19.06 5.95 -21.45
CA GLN A 85 18.51 4.63 -21.15
C GLN A 85 17.01 4.84 -20.98
N PRO A 86 16.15 4.04 -21.63
CA PRO A 86 14.72 4.16 -21.45
C PRO A 86 14.45 4.04 -19.95
N THR A 87 14.04 5.15 -19.35
CA THR A 87 13.62 5.18 -17.96
C THR A 87 12.29 4.45 -17.94
N GLU A 88 12.10 3.53 -16.99
CA GLU A 88 10.81 2.88 -16.80
C GLU A 88 9.73 3.97 -16.65
N PRO A 89 8.58 3.85 -17.35
CA PRO A 89 7.53 4.85 -17.26
C PRO A 89 7.06 5.02 -15.82
N ASP A 90 7.00 6.27 -15.36
CA ASP A 90 6.30 6.59 -14.12
C ASP A 90 4.80 6.71 -14.42
N PHE A 91 4.09 5.59 -14.29
CA PHE A 91 2.66 5.52 -14.58
C PHE A 91 1.82 6.44 -13.70
N GLU A 92 2.31 6.77 -12.49
CA GLU A 92 1.62 7.72 -11.62
C GLU A 92 1.64 9.11 -12.25
N ASP A 93 2.81 9.58 -12.68
CA ASP A 93 2.96 10.87 -13.37
C ASP A 93 2.18 10.90 -14.69
N GLU A 94 2.15 9.78 -15.43
CA GLU A 94 1.35 9.67 -16.66
C GLU A 94 -0.15 9.79 -16.38
N PHE A 95 -0.66 9.12 -15.35
CA PHE A 95 -2.07 9.23 -14.95
C PHE A 95 -2.40 10.64 -14.44
N ILE A 96 -1.53 11.25 -13.62
CA ILE A 96 -1.73 12.62 -13.14
C ILE A 96 -1.77 13.60 -14.31
N LYS A 97 -0.89 13.44 -15.30
CA LYS A 97 -0.89 14.28 -16.50
C LYS A 97 -2.17 14.12 -17.33
N LYS A 98 -2.71 12.89 -17.40
CA LYS A 98 -3.87 12.56 -18.24
C LYS A 98 -5.21 12.90 -17.58
N PHE A 99 -5.37 12.55 -16.32
CA PHE A 99 -6.63 12.62 -15.60
C PHE A 99 -6.65 13.72 -14.54
N GLY A 100 -5.49 14.16 -14.06
CA GLY A 100 -5.36 15.08 -12.94
C GLY A 100 -5.13 14.35 -11.61
N ASN A 101 -4.57 15.06 -10.63
CA ASN A 101 -4.16 14.49 -9.35
C ASN A 101 -5.35 13.94 -8.53
N GLU A 102 -6.44 14.71 -8.41
CA GLU A 102 -7.62 14.28 -7.64
C GLU A 102 -8.27 13.00 -8.18
N PRO A 103 -8.50 12.85 -9.50
CA PRO A 103 -8.93 11.58 -10.11
C PRO A 103 -8.04 10.38 -9.79
N VAL A 104 -6.72 10.55 -9.81
CA VAL A 104 -5.77 9.47 -9.51
C VAL A 104 -5.87 9.06 -8.03
N ASP A 105 -5.91 10.03 -7.12
CA ASP A 105 -6.10 9.76 -5.70
C ASP A 105 -7.44 9.07 -5.41
N GLN A 106 -8.52 9.53 -6.06
CA GLN A 106 -9.85 8.91 -5.95
C GLN A 106 -9.85 7.46 -6.45
N ALA A 107 -9.20 7.19 -7.58
CA ALA A 107 -9.07 5.84 -8.11
C ALA A 107 -8.29 4.93 -7.15
N ARG A 108 -7.17 5.41 -6.59
CA ARG A 108 -6.40 4.65 -5.60
C ARG A 108 -7.21 4.33 -4.33
N ILE A 109 -7.94 5.31 -3.80
CA ILE A 109 -8.83 5.10 -2.64
C ILE A 109 -9.91 4.07 -2.98
N THR A 110 -10.49 4.17 -4.18
CA THR A 110 -11.53 3.25 -4.66
C THR A 110 -11.01 1.83 -4.76
N VAL A 111 -9.80 1.63 -5.30
CA VAL A 111 -9.11 0.33 -5.32
C VAL A 111 -8.88 -0.21 -3.91
N ALA A 112 -8.37 0.61 -2.99
CA ALA A 112 -8.15 0.20 -1.60
C ALA A 112 -9.44 -0.27 -0.93
N LYS A 113 -10.53 0.46 -1.13
CA LYS A 113 -11.84 0.14 -0.54
C LYS A 113 -12.45 -1.11 -1.16
N ALA A 114 -12.45 -1.23 -2.49
CA ALA A 114 -12.95 -2.40 -3.19
C ALA A 114 -12.16 -3.67 -2.83
N MET A 115 -10.83 -3.56 -2.73
CA MET A 115 -9.97 -4.66 -2.29
C MET A 115 -10.27 -5.06 -0.85
N ALA A 116 -10.45 -4.08 0.05
CA ALA A 116 -10.74 -4.36 1.45
C ALA A 116 -12.08 -5.09 1.63
N ILE A 117 -13.16 -4.63 0.99
CA ILE A 117 -14.47 -5.29 1.08
C ILE A 117 -14.45 -6.68 0.46
N TRP A 118 -13.69 -6.87 -0.63
CA TRP A 118 -13.49 -8.18 -1.24
C TRP A 118 -12.76 -9.15 -0.31
N VAL A 119 -11.63 -8.72 0.26
CA VAL A 119 -10.86 -9.52 1.22
C VAL A 119 -11.64 -9.76 2.50
N LEU A 120 -12.61 -8.94 2.87
CA LEU A 120 -13.43 -9.16 4.07
C LEU A 120 -14.67 -10.04 3.81
N ASP A 121 -14.82 -10.59 2.59
CA ASP A 121 -15.99 -11.33 2.14
C ASP A 121 -17.32 -10.55 2.37
N GLU A 122 -17.31 -9.22 2.22
CA GLU A 122 -18.51 -8.41 2.32
C GLU A 122 -19.43 -8.68 1.12
N THR A 123 -20.72 -8.89 1.37
CA THR A 123 -21.70 -9.26 0.33
C THR A 123 -22.79 -8.22 0.12
N ASN A 124 -22.91 -7.23 1.01
CA ASN A 124 -23.89 -6.16 0.93
C ASN A 124 -23.61 -5.23 -0.25
N GLU A 125 -24.45 -5.28 -1.28
CA GLU A 125 -24.34 -4.47 -2.50
C GLU A 125 -24.13 -2.97 -2.22
N VAL A 126 -24.78 -2.42 -1.20
CA VAL A 126 -24.70 -0.99 -0.87
C VAL A 126 -23.27 -0.57 -0.48
N GLU A 127 -22.51 -1.46 0.15
CA GLU A 127 -21.10 -1.21 0.51
C GLU A 127 -20.18 -1.25 -0.72
N TRP A 128 -20.57 -1.96 -1.78
CA TRP A 128 -19.80 -2.10 -3.02
C TRP A 128 -20.05 -0.98 -4.03
N GLN A 129 -21.29 -0.49 -4.13
CA GLN A 129 -21.71 0.49 -5.14
C GLN A 129 -20.81 1.74 -5.27
N PRO A 130 -20.23 2.31 -4.20
CA PRO A 130 -19.36 3.47 -4.33
C PRO A 130 -18.00 3.18 -4.96
N TYR A 131 -17.59 1.92 -4.99
CA TYR A 131 -16.21 1.52 -5.29
C TYR A 131 -16.07 0.55 -6.45
N ALA A 132 -17.12 -0.16 -6.81
CA ALA A 132 -17.09 -1.20 -7.81
C ALA A 132 -18.17 -0.99 -8.86
N THR A 133 -17.86 -1.38 -10.09
CA THR A 133 -18.88 -1.56 -11.12
C THR A 133 -19.80 -2.73 -10.75
N GLU A 134 -21.03 -2.72 -11.27
CA GLU A 134 -21.96 -3.85 -11.10
C GLU A 134 -21.38 -5.16 -11.65
N HIS A 135 -20.62 -5.08 -12.75
CA HIS A 135 -19.94 -6.22 -13.33
C HIS A 135 -18.94 -6.84 -12.35
N PHE A 136 -18.06 -6.03 -11.77
CA PHE A 136 -17.08 -6.51 -10.81
C PHE A 136 -17.73 -7.07 -9.54
N TYR A 137 -18.75 -6.39 -9.01
CA TYR A 137 -19.49 -6.85 -7.84
C TYR A 137 -20.01 -8.29 -8.04
N LYS A 138 -20.66 -8.57 -9.17
CA LYS A 138 -21.18 -9.93 -9.45
C LYS A 138 -20.07 -10.98 -9.44
N LYS A 139 -18.96 -10.71 -10.12
CA LYS A 139 -17.78 -11.60 -10.15
C LYS A 139 -17.20 -11.82 -8.75
N ALA A 140 -17.09 -10.76 -7.95
CA ALA A 140 -16.57 -10.82 -6.60
C ALA A 140 -17.46 -11.67 -5.66
N ILE A 141 -18.79 -11.54 -5.76
CA ILE A 141 -19.74 -12.34 -4.98
C ILE A 141 -19.64 -13.83 -5.34
N GLU A 142 -19.48 -14.17 -6.63
CA GLU A 142 -19.25 -15.55 -7.05
C GLU A 142 -17.97 -16.12 -6.44
N ASP A 143 -16.86 -15.38 -6.50
CA ASP A 143 -15.57 -15.79 -5.90
C ASP A 143 -15.70 -15.99 -4.36
N ILE A 144 -16.41 -15.09 -3.65
CA ILE A 144 -16.66 -15.20 -2.20
C ILE A 144 -17.48 -16.46 -1.87
N GLN A 145 -18.53 -16.74 -2.64
CA GLN A 145 -19.39 -17.92 -2.42
C GLN A 145 -18.67 -19.26 -2.67
N ILE A 146 -17.63 -19.27 -3.51
CA ILE A 146 -16.84 -20.48 -3.81
C ILE A 146 -15.89 -20.84 -2.67
N SER A 147 -15.32 -19.85 -1.98
CA SER A 147 -14.32 -20.03 -0.92
C SER A 147 -14.83 -20.92 0.24
N LYS A 148 -16.08 -20.71 0.67
CA LYS A 148 -16.80 -21.51 1.70
C LYS A 148 -16.06 -21.75 3.03
N ASP A 149 -15.00 -20.99 3.31
CA ASP A 149 -14.37 -21.02 4.62
C ASP A 149 -15.17 -20.18 5.63
N ASP A 150 -15.14 -20.56 6.90
CA ASP A 150 -15.79 -19.86 8.01
C ASP A 150 -14.83 -18.91 8.75
N LYS A 151 -13.66 -18.64 8.15
CA LYS A 151 -12.58 -17.88 8.77
C LYS A 151 -12.83 -16.40 8.58
N LYS A 152 -12.51 -15.64 9.63
CA LYS A 152 -12.48 -14.18 9.52
C LYS A 152 -11.19 -13.74 8.88
N ARG A 153 -11.24 -12.62 8.18
CA ARG A 153 -10.08 -12.00 7.55
C ARG A 153 -9.75 -10.70 8.26
N ASP A 154 -8.47 -10.44 8.47
CA ASP A 154 -7.97 -9.21 9.06
C ASP A 154 -6.84 -8.66 8.19
N ILE A 155 -7.04 -7.48 7.62
CA ILE A 155 -6.13 -6.88 6.65
C ILE A 155 -5.02 -6.17 7.42
N SER A 156 -3.79 -6.66 7.25
CA SER A 156 -2.62 -6.05 7.89
C SER A 156 -1.95 -4.98 7.03
N ASN A 157 -2.01 -5.12 5.70
CA ASN A 157 -1.39 -4.15 4.79
C ASN A 157 -2.06 -4.16 3.41
N LEU A 158 -2.15 -2.98 2.79
CA LEU A 158 -2.53 -2.78 1.40
C LEU A 158 -1.63 -1.71 0.80
N GLU A 159 -0.76 -2.10 -0.12
CA GLU A 159 0.09 -1.18 -0.89
C GLU A 159 -0.38 -1.17 -2.34
N ILE A 160 -0.52 0.02 -2.93
CA ILE A 160 -1.13 0.21 -4.24
C ILE A 160 -0.24 1.15 -5.05
N PHE A 161 0.18 0.69 -6.23
CA PHE A 161 1.07 1.44 -7.12
C PHE A 161 0.48 1.48 -8.52
N ALA A 162 0.60 2.61 -9.22
CA ALA A 162 0.22 2.70 -10.62
C ALA A 162 1.09 1.76 -11.48
N THR A 163 0.49 1.19 -12.52
CA THR A 163 1.17 0.31 -13.47
C THR A 163 0.58 0.48 -14.87
N GLU A 164 1.15 -0.21 -15.85
CA GLU A 164 0.73 -0.10 -17.24
C GLU A 164 -0.76 -0.43 -17.40
N PRO A 165 -1.58 0.48 -17.96
CA PRO A 165 -3.00 0.23 -18.18
C PRO A 165 -3.21 -0.76 -19.33
N LYS A 166 -4.31 -1.54 -19.31
CA LYS A 166 -4.65 -2.40 -20.47
C LYS A 166 -5.20 -1.55 -21.62
N ASN A 167 -5.83 -0.41 -21.31
CA ASN A 167 -6.46 0.49 -22.27
C ASN A 167 -6.14 1.96 -21.97
N ASP A 168 -6.30 2.84 -22.97
CA ASP A 168 -6.04 4.27 -22.78
C ASP A 168 -6.99 4.95 -21.78
N ASN A 169 -8.24 4.48 -21.62
CA ASN A 169 -9.26 5.18 -20.85
C ASN A 169 -9.47 4.63 -19.43
N GLU A 170 -8.50 3.87 -18.93
CA GLU A 170 -8.51 3.31 -17.58
C GLU A 170 -7.21 3.63 -16.85
N MET A 171 -7.25 3.47 -15.52
CA MET A 171 -6.07 3.41 -14.69
C MET A 171 -5.90 1.99 -14.19
N ARG A 172 -4.66 1.51 -14.17
CA ARG A 172 -4.35 0.20 -13.62
C ARG A 172 -3.42 0.33 -12.44
N PHE A 173 -3.69 -0.46 -11.41
CA PHE A 173 -2.89 -0.50 -10.20
C PHE A 173 -2.45 -1.92 -9.90
N VAL A 174 -1.22 -2.08 -9.44
CA VAL A 174 -0.77 -3.29 -8.75
C VAL A 174 -1.05 -3.13 -7.26
N ILE A 175 -1.56 -4.17 -6.62
CA ILE A 175 -1.88 -4.21 -5.20
C ILE A 175 -1.04 -5.31 -4.55
N PHE A 176 -0.34 -4.98 -3.48
CA PHE A 176 0.22 -5.96 -2.55
C PHE A 176 -0.65 -5.99 -1.31
N ALA A 177 -1.28 -7.13 -1.05
CA ALA A 177 -2.22 -7.31 0.03
C ALA A 177 -1.75 -8.39 0.99
N ASP A 178 -1.66 -8.01 2.27
CA ASP A 178 -1.36 -8.91 3.37
C ASP A 178 -2.57 -8.98 4.30
N TRP A 179 -3.07 -10.19 4.57
CA TRP A 179 -4.13 -10.41 5.55
C TRP A 179 -3.95 -11.72 6.30
N GLN A 180 -4.62 -11.82 7.43
CA GLN A 180 -4.63 -13.00 8.29
C GLN A 180 -5.97 -13.72 8.17
N LEU A 181 -5.94 -15.05 8.19
CA LEU A 181 -7.12 -15.89 8.42
C LEU A 181 -7.20 -16.19 9.91
N LEU A 182 -8.35 -15.91 10.50
CA LEU A 182 -8.62 -16.05 11.92
C LEU A 182 -9.67 -17.13 12.17
N ASP A 183 -9.39 -18.01 13.13
CA ASP A 183 -10.36 -18.90 13.76
C ASP A 183 -10.63 -18.42 15.18
N GLY A 184 -11.75 -17.73 15.37
CA GLY A 184 -12.01 -16.93 16.58
C GLY A 184 -11.02 -15.77 16.69
N VAL A 185 -10.11 -15.85 17.68
CA VAL A 185 -9.05 -14.85 17.92
C VAL A 185 -7.67 -15.33 17.49
N LYS A 186 -7.55 -16.57 17.00
CA LYS A 186 -6.26 -17.18 16.66
C LYS A 186 -6.00 -17.03 15.17
N THR A 187 -4.84 -16.48 14.82
CA THR A 187 -4.31 -16.53 13.46
C THR A 187 -3.97 -17.98 13.07
N VAL A 188 -4.63 -18.49 12.03
CA VAL A 188 -4.40 -19.84 11.49
C VAL A 188 -3.59 -19.82 10.20
N SER A 189 -3.58 -18.70 9.47
CA SER A 189 -2.78 -18.52 8.26
C SER A 189 -2.53 -17.03 8.01
N THR A 190 -1.42 -16.72 7.36
CA THR A 190 -1.15 -15.39 6.80
C THR A 190 -1.08 -15.52 5.29
N GLN A 191 -1.80 -14.65 4.61
CA GLN A 191 -1.86 -14.55 3.16
C GLN A 191 -1.11 -13.28 2.74
N ARG A 192 -0.27 -13.43 1.72
CA ARG A 192 0.41 -12.33 1.03
C ARG A 192 0.23 -12.57 -0.45
N LYS A 193 -0.55 -11.73 -1.11
CA LYS A 193 -0.88 -11.88 -2.52
C LYS A 193 -0.73 -10.56 -3.26
N MET A 194 -0.44 -10.68 -4.55
CA MET A 194 -0.37 -9.55 -5.47
C MET A 194 -1.52 -9.65 -6.46
N TYR A 195 -2.12 -8.49 -6.74
CA TYR A 195 -3.25 -8.34 -7.65
C TYR A 195 -3.03 -7.20 -8.62
N TYR A 196 -3.75 -7.23 -9.73
CA TYR A 196 -3.96 -6.06 -10.58
C TYR A 196 -5.40 -5.59 -10.44
N ALA A 197 -5.61 -4.28 -10.43
CA ALA A 197 -6.93 -3.68 -10.43
C ALA A 197 -7.07 -2.66 -11.55
N ASP A 198 -8.14 -2.80 -12.33
CA ASP A 198 -8.48 -1.91 -13.42
C ASP A 198 -9.60 -0.96 -12.97
N VAL A 199 -9.40 0.34 -13.16
CA VAL A 199 -10.33 1.40 -12.72
C VAL A 199 -10.80 2.17 -13.95
N VAL A 200 -12.12 2.26 -14.10
CA VAL A 200 -12.77 2.91 -15.23
C VAL A 200 -13.67 4.04 -14.75
N LYS A 201 -13.91 5.03 -15.61
CA LYS A 201 -14.80 6.14 -15.31
C LYS A 201 -16.24 5.81 -15.74
N VAL A 202 -17.18 5.82 -14.81
CA VAL A 202 -18.63 5.61 -15.02
C VAL A 202 -19.39 6.72 -14.32
N ASP A 203 -20.26 7.45 -15.04
CA ASP A 203 -21.09 8.54 -14.48
C ASP A 203 -20.29 9.51 -13.59
N ASP A 204 -19.13 9.95 -14.09
CA ASP A 204 -18.18 10.82 -13.40
C ASP A 204 -17.51 10.26 -12.12
N LYS A 205 -17.62 8.96 -11.88
CA LYS A 205 -16.95 8.25 -10.79
C LYS A 205 -15.91 7.27 -11.31
N TRP A 206 -14.77 7.18 -10.62
CA TRP A 206 -13.78 6.15 -10.85
C TRP A 206 -14.14 4.91 -10.05
N LEU A 207 -14.44 3.81 -10.74
CA LEU A 207 -14.90 2.56 -10.13
C LEU A 207 -14.01 1.41 -10.55
N VAL A 208 -13.81 0.45 -9.65
CA VAL A 208 -13.11 -0.79 -9.95
C VAL A 208 -13.94 -1.64 -10.90
N ASN A 209 -13.38 -1.90 -12.07
CA ASN A 209 -13.96 -2.78 -13.08
C ASN A 209 -13.52 -4.24 -12.88
N GLU A 210 -12.33 -4.44 -12.32
CA GLU A 210 -11.74 -5.76 -12.16
C GLU A 210 -10.63 -5.78 -11.11
N ILE A 211 -10.52 -6.89 -10.37
CA ILE A 211 -9.35 -7.26 -9.57
C ILE A 211 -8.94 -8.70 -9.94
N GLU A 212 -7.69 -8.91 -10.32
CA GLU A 212 -7.18 -10.21 -10.77
C GLU A 212 -5.92 -10.61 -10.02
N GLY A 213 -5.88 -11.85 -9.53
CA GLY A 213 -4.64 -12.43 -9.02
C GLY A 213 -3.67 -12.73 -10.16
N LEU A 214 -2.38 -12.73 -9.83
CA LEU A 214 -1.27 -13.06 -10.74
C LEU A 214 -1.54 -14.34 -11.57
N ASP A 215 -2.09 -15.36 -10.93
CA ASP A 215 -2.39 -16.66 -11.52
C ASP A 215 -3.32 -16.56 -12.74
N ARG A 216 -4.26 -15.61 -12.72
CA ARG A 216 -5.22 -15.39 -13.82
C ARG A 216 -4.60 -14.54 -14.94
N VAL A 217 -3.75 -13.56 -14.59
CA VAL A 217 -3.12 -12.65 -15.55
C VAL A 217 -2.17 -13.35 -16.54
N PHE A 218 -1.48 -14.41 -16.10
CA PHE A 218 -0.52 -15.13 -16.94
C PHE A 218 -1.07 -16.44 -17.55
N SER A 219 -2.31 -16.82 -17.23
CA SER A 219 -2.92 -18.07 -17.73
C SER A 219 -3.69 -17.90 -19.04
N ASP A 220 -4.01 -16.66 -19.45
CA ASP A 220 -4.77 -16.38 -20.68
C ASP A 220 -3.87 -16.28 -21.94
N LYS A 221 -2.82 -17.12 -22.04
CA LYS A 221 -1.96 -17.26 -23.24
C LYS A 221 -2.08 -18.62 -23.91
#